data_AF-A0A967NTB3-F1
#
_entry.id   AF-A0A967NTB3-F1
#
_cell.length_a   1.000
_cell.length_b   1.000
_cell.length_c   1.000
_cell.angle_alpha   90.00
_cell.angle_beta   90.00
_cell.angle_gamma   90.00
#
_symmetry.space_group_name_H-M   'P 1'
#
loop_
_entity.id
_entity.type
_entity.pdbx_description
1 polymer ?
#
loop_
_entity_poly.entity_id
_entity_poly.type
_entity_poly.pdbx_seq_one_letter_code
_entity_poly.pdbx_strand_id
1 'polypeptide(L)'
;KPRPCRRFRDWYNTINPYQLTMIFPAGTDNSPSSMFGHTLIRVDRKDQTERTRLFSYSINYAADTDETNGLIFAYKGIFGGYPGRFAIMPYYEKVNQYNQMENRDIWEYQLNFNKQEIDRLLWHAWEVGQVDFAYYFFLENCSYRLLELLDIARPGMHTAEEFDWFAIPGDTVHVALQEKGILKRAIYRPSHRTRIKHVLKQFSEQERWLVLELADGSLLPDTPALLDLPESRRATVYETAYDYVQYRHNRGAPDRDRIARTSYQLLRARSELDQKPEMEPVPIPEIRLDQGHGSSRIALGYVNDDHRDIVELRMRPAYHDLLDPREGYTEGAQ
;
A
#
# COMPACT_ATOMS: atom_id res chain seq x y z
N LYS A 1 25.81 11.80 36.19
CA LYS A 1 24.48 12.07 35.60
C LYS A 1 24.57 11.81 34.10
N PRO A 2 23.65 11.06 33.48
CA PRO A 2 23.64 10.90 32.02
C PRO A 2 23.50 12.28 31.36
N ARG A 3 24.29 12.53 30.30
CA ARG A 3 24.25 13.80 29.57
C ARG A 3 22.96 13.88 28.75
N PRO A 4 22.23 15.01 28.75
CA PRO A 4 21.05 15.15 27.92
C PRO A 4 21.42 15.13 26.44
N CYS A 5 20.88 14.17 25.68
CA CYS A 5 21.03 14.13 24.22
C CYS A 5 20.01 15.07 23.57
N ARG A 6 20.44 16.30 23.26
CA ARG A 6 19.57 17.34 22.69
C ARG A 6 18.98 16.90 21.34
N ARG A 7 19.80 16.33 20.45
CA ARG A 7 19.37 15.85 19.13
C ARG A 7 18.23 14.83 19.23
N PHE A 8 18.38 13.85 20.11
CA PHE A 8 17.35 12.84 20.36
C PHE A 8 16.06 13.47 20.89
N ARG A 9 16.14 14.38 21.87
CA ARG A 9 14.96 15.05 22.43
C ARG A 9 14.21 15.87 21.38
N ASP A 10 14.93 16.64 20.57
CA ASP A 10 14.34 17.48 19.53
C ASP A 10 13.65 16.60 18.46
N TRP A 11 14.31 15.51 18.05
CA TRP A 11 13.74 14.52 17.12
C TRP A 11 12.49 13.84 17.71
N TYR A 12 12.57 13.34 18.93
CA TYR A 12 11.48 12.64 19.61
C TYR A 12 10.25 13.55 19.81
N ASN A 13 10.48 14.81 20.24
CA ASN A 13 9.43 15.80 20.41
C ASN A 13 8.81 16.23 19.07
N THR A 14 9.59 16.23 17.99
CA THR A 14 9.09 16.50 16.64
C THR A 14 8.13 15.40 16.18
N ILE A 15 8.42 14.13 16.49
CA ILE A 15 7.51 13.03 16.20
C ILE A 15 6.26 13.12 17.09
N ASN A 16 6.46 13.39 18.39
CA ASN A 16 5.42 13.44 19.42
C ASN A 16 4.57 12.14 19.45
N PRO A 17 5.20 10.99 19.74
CA PRO A 17 4.58 9.69 19.53
C PRO A 17 3.47 9.39 20.54
N TYR A 18 2.34 8.90 20.04
CA TYR A 18 1.19 8.50 20.87
C TYR A 18 0.64 7.12 20.49
N GLN A 19 0.67 6.76 19.21
CA GLN A 19 0.04 5.55 18.68
C GLN A 19 0.87 4.99 17.52
N LEU A 20 1.00 3.66 17.43
CA LEU A 20 1.64 2.99 16.31
C LEU A 20 0.58 2.42 15.36
N THR A 21 0.80 2.58 14.07
CA THR A 21 -0.07 2.02 13.04
C THR A 21 0.79 1.30 12.00
N MET A 22 0.62 -0.01 11.86
CA MET A 22 1.25 -0.76 10.78
C MET A 22 0.47 -0.47 9.48
N ILE A 23 1.19 -0.07 8.44
CA ILE A 23 0.61 0.23 7.13
C ILE A 23 1.07 -0.84 6.16
N PHE A 24 0.13 -1.40 5.42
CA PHE A 24 0.37 -2.40 4.39
C PHE A 24 -0.27 -1.98 3.07
N PRO A 25 0.52 -1.45 2.13
CA PRO A 25 0.09 -1.30 0.74
C PRO A 25 0.10 -2.65 0.03
N ALA A 26 -1.04 -3.02 -0.55
CA ALA A 26 -1.22 -4.31 -1.22
C ALA A 26 -0.27 -4.50 -2.41
N GLY A 27 0.08 -5.75 -2.68
CA GLY A 27 0.93 -6.12 -3.81
C GLY A 27 0.32 -5.77 -5.17
N THR A 28 1.18 -5.49 -6.16
CA THR A 28 0.76 -5.28 -7.57
C THR A 28 1.80 -5.80 -8.55
N ASP A 29 1.35 -6.19 -9.73
CA ASP A 29 2.16 -6.77 -10.81
C ASP A 29 3.11 -5.79 -11.53
N ASN A 30 3.24 -4.55 -11.05
CA ASN A 30 4.02 -3.51 -11.74
C ASN A 30 5.54 -3.72 -11.63
N SER A 31 6.05 -4.40 -10.58
CA SER A 31 7.48 -4.74 -10.46
C SER A 31 7.71 -5.88 -9.45
N PRO A 32 8.79 -6.68 -9.56
CA PRO A 32 9.09 -7.74 -8.59
C PRO A 32 9.21 -7.26 -7.13
N SER A 33 9.76 -6.06 -6.92
CA SER A 33 9.85 -5.41 -5.60
C SER A 33 8.49 -4.98 -5.02
N SER A 34 7.47 -4.94 -5.86
CA SER A 34 6.12 -4.46 -5.54
C SER A 34 5.09 -5.57 -5.43
N MET A 35 5.37 -6.74 -6.03
CA MET A 35 4.43 -7.86 -6.11
C MET A 35 4.01 -8.39 -4.74
N PHE A 36 4.91 -8.36 -3.76
CA PHE A 36 4.63 -8.89 -2.43
C PHE A 36 4.04 -7.85 -1.46
N GLY A 37 3.81 -6.63 -1.93
CA GLY A 37 3.52 -5.49 -1.05
C GLY A 37 4.74 -5.10 -0.23
N HIS A 38 4.53 -4.24 0.76
CA HIS A 38 5.56 -3.90 1.74
C HIS A 38 4.89 -3.37 3.01
N THR A 39 5.66 -3.22 4.08
CA THR A 39 5.16 -2.69 5.35
C THR A 39 5.94 -1.46 5.77
N LEU A 40 5.30 -0.61 6.58
CA LEU A 40 5.93 0.47 7.31
C LEU A 40 5.15 0.71 8.61
N ILE A 41 5.79 1.37 9.58
CA ILE A 41 5.15 1.74 10.84
C ILE A 41 4.96 3.25 10.85
N ARG A 42 3.71 3.71 10.90
CA ARG A 42 3.38 5.11 11.13
C ARG A 42 3.31 5.37 12.64
N VAL A 43 3.90 6.49 13.06
CA VAL A 43 3.89 6.98 14.43
C VAL A 43 2.96 8.18 14.50
N ASP A 44 1.78 7.95 15.05
CA ASP A 44 0.68 8.90 15.13
C ASP A 44 0.76 9.74 16.41
N ARG A 45 0.36 11.00 16.27
CA ARG A 45 0.20 11.94 17.39
C ARG A 45 -1.18 11.76 18.03
N LYS A 46 -1.32 12.30 19.25
CA LYS A 46 -2.60 12.29 19.96
C LYS A 46 -3.69 13.04 19.17
N ASP A 47 -4.92 12.53 19.24
CA ASP A 47 -6.14 13.17 18.72
C ASP A 47 -6.11 13.51 17.21
N GLN A 48 -5.47 12.64 16.40
CA GLN A 48 -5.40 12.83 14.96
C GLN A 48 -6.67 12.39 14.22
N THR A 49 -7.06 13.20 13.23
CA THR A 49 -8.07 12.89 12.21
C THR A 49 -7.44 12.20 10.99
N GLU A 50 -8.28 11.82 10.02
CA GLU A 50 -7.80 11.31 8.73
C GLU A 50 -6.92 12.29 7.96
N ARG A 51 -7.21 13.59 8.04
CA ARG A 51 -6.42 14.61 7.34
C ARG A 51 -5.09 14.87 8.04
N THR A 52 -5.12 14.94 9.38
CA THR A 52 -3.92 15.31 10.15
C THR A 52 -2.90 14.18 10.25
N ARG A 53 -3.30 12.91 10.14
CA ARG A 53 -2.36 11.77 10.18
C ARG A 53 -1.44 11.69 8.96
N LEU A 54 -1.75 12.39 7.86
CA LEU A 54 -0.85 12.50 6.70
C LEU A 54 0.47 13.21 7.08
N PHE A 55 0.43 14.08 8.09
CA PHE A 55 1.61 14.77 8.63
C PHE A 55 2.33 13.99 9.74
N SER A 56 1.89 12.77 10.06
CA SER A 56 2.62 11.86 10.93
C SER A 56 3.94 11.42 10.28
N TYR A 57 4.84 10.87 11.08
CA TYR A 57 6.06 10.26 10.58
C TYR A 57 5.88 8.76 10.40
N SER A 58 6.54 8.20 9.39
CA SER A 58 6.64 6.75 9.18
C SER A 58 8.08 6.29 9.29
N ILE A 59 8.25 5.13 9.93
CA ILE A 59 9.49 4.35 9.98
C ILE A 59 9.38 3.27 8.90
N ASN A 60 10.32 3.28 7.97
CA ASN A 60 10.45 2.26 6.93
C ASN A 60 11.87 1.71 6.90
N TYR A 61 12.04 0.48 6.45
CA TYR A 61 13.35 -0.10 6.15
C TYR A 61 13.43 -0.38 4.66
N ALA A 62 14.47 0.09 3.98
CA ALA A 62 14.61 -0.05 2.54
C ALA A 62 16.08 -0.22 2.15
N ALA A 63 16.29 -0.89 1.01
CA ALA A 63 17.58 -0.91 0.33
C ALA A 63 17.90 0.48 -0.25
N ASP A 64 19.12 0.96 -0.01
CA ASP A 64 19.66 2.18 -0.59
C ASP A 64 20.42 1.85 -1.88
N THR A 65 19.79 2.12 -3.04
CA THR A 65 20.34 1.78 -4.36
C THR A 65 19.76 2.64 -5.49
N ASP A 66 20.63 3.06 -6.40
CA ASP A 66 20.28 3.72 -7.67
C ASP A 66 20.30 2.73 -8.86
N GLU A 67 20.38 1.41 -8.60
CA GLU A 67 20.52 0.39 -9.64
C GLU A 67 19.25 0.27 -10.50
N THR A 68 19.35 0.65 -11.77
CA THR A 68 18.26 0.57 -12.74
C THR A 68 18.21 -0.75 -13.52
N ASN A 69 19.29 -1.55 -13.50
CA ASN A 69 19.32 -2.83 -14.20
C ASN A 69 18.58 -3.92 -13.41
N GLY A 70 17.43 -4.37 -13.91
CA GLY A 70 16.58 -5.35 -13.22
C GLY A 70 17.24 -6.68 -12.87
N LEU A 71 18.20 -7.16 -13.67
CA LEU A 71 18.92 -8.43 -13.40
C LEU A 71 19.95 -8.25 -12.29
N ILE A 72 20.71 -7.16 -12.30
CA ILE A 72 21.68 -6.82 -11.25
C ILE A 72 20.94 -6.51 -9.95
N PHE A 73 19.80 -5.81 -10.06
CA PHE A 73 18.87 -5.56 -8.97
C PHE A 73 18.40 -6.84 -8.29
N ALA A 74 17.87 -7.79 -9.07
CA ALA A 74 17.44 -9.07 -8.54
C ALA A 74 18.60 -9.87 -7.92
N TYR A 75 19.73 -9.99 -8.61
CA TYR A 75 20.88 -10.76 -8.12
C TYR A 75 21.40 -10.21 -6.79
N LYS A 76 21.75 -8.91 -6.72
CA LYS A 76 22.23 -8.30 -5.48
C LYS A 76 21.18 -8.35 -4.37
N GLY A 77 19.90 -8.20 -4.70
CA GLY A 77 18.81 -8.30 -3.73
C GLY A 77 18.68 -9.68 -3.10
N ILE A 78 18.86 -10.74 -3.88
CA ILE A 78 18.83 -12.13 -3.38
C ILE A 78 20.03 -12.40 -2.46
N PHE A 79 21.20 -11.86 -2.78
CA PHE A 79 22.46 -12.15 -2.07
C PHE A 79 22.90 -11.09 -1.06
N GLY A 80 22.03 -10.15 -0.66
CA GLY A 80 22.37 -9.19 0.40
C GLY A 80 23.30 -8.06 -0.04
N GLY A 81 23.43 -7.81 -1.35
CA GLY A 81 24.37 -6.87 -1.94
C GLY A 81 23.98 -5.39 -1.85
N TYR A 82 22.89 -5.06 -1.15
CA TYR A 82 22.45 -3.67 -0.93
C TYR A 82 22.51 -3.31 0.55
N PRO A 83 23.01 -2.09 0.89
CA PRO A 83 22.86 -1.56 2.24
C PRO A 83 21.39 -1.24 2.51
N GLY A 84 20.84 -1.83 3.56
CA GLY A 84 19.52 -1.54 4.07
C GLY A 84 19.60 -0.57 5.25
N ARG A 85 18.68 0.41 5.28
CA ARG A 85 18.63 1.43 6.33
C ARG A 85 17.20 1.66 6.81
N PHE A 86 17.08 1.96 8.09
CA PHE A 86 15.86 2.57 8.62
C PHE A 86 15.81 4.05 8.25
N ALA A 87 14.69 4.47 7.68
CA ALA A 87 14.40 5.85 7.36
C ALA A 87 13.14 6.29 8.09
N ILE A 88 13.14 7.56 8.50
CA ILE A 88 12.02 8.19 9.17
C ILE A 88 11.64 9.43 8.38
N MET A 89 10.47 9.37 7.78
CA MET A 89 10.03 10.36 6.80
C MET A 89 8.56 10.73 7.00
N PRO A 90 8.12 11.88 6.50
CA PRO A 90 6.71 12.25 6.54
C PRO A 90 5.83 11.23 5.81
N TYR A 91 4.72 10.83 6.42
CA TYR A 91 3.85 9.78 5.90
C TYR A 91 3.16 10.17 4.58
N TYR A 92 2.87 11.46 4.36
CA TYR A 92 2.24 11.92 3.13
C TYR A 92 3.05 11.57 1.87
N GLU A 93 4.39 11.53 1.95
CA GLU A 93 5.26 11.17 0.82
C GLU A 93 5.02 9.72 0.41
N LYS A 94 4.86 8.83 1.40
CA LYS A 94 4.57 7.41 1.19
C LYS A 94 3.15 7.16 0.71
N VAL A 95 2.17 7.86 1.27
CA VAL A 95 0.79 7.78 0.77
C VAL A 95 0.70 8.26 -0.68
N ASN A 96 1.41 9.34 -1.03
CA ASN A 96 1.47 9.85 -2.40
C ASN A 96 2.09 8.81 -3.35
N GLN A 97 3.21 8.21 -2.94
CA GLN A 97 3.85 7.14 -3.70
C GLN A 97 2.91 5.95 -3.93
N TYR A 98 2.32 5.40 -2.87
CA TYR A 98 1.59 4.13 -2.98
C TYR A 98 0.17 4.29 -3.52
N ASN A 99 -0.57 5.30 -3.07
CA ASN A 99 -1.96 5.47 -3.46
C ASN A 99 -2.11 6.22 -4.79
N GLN A 100 -1.28 7.25 -5.04
CA GLN A 100 -1.40 8.05 -6.26
C GLN A 100 -0.54 7.48 -7.40
N MET A 101 0.76 7.24 -7.16
CA MET A 101 1.65 6.76 -8.23
C MET A 101 1.48 5.27 -8.51
N GLU A 102 1.49 4.44 -7.47
CA GLU A 102 1.43 2.98 -7.63
C GLU A 102 0.01 2.40 -7.70
N ASN A 103 -1.02 3.21 -7.38
CA ASN A 103 -2.43 2.83 -7.42
C ASN A 103 -2.77 1.61 -6.55
N ARG A 104 -2.25 1.60 -5.31
CA ARG A 104 -2.40 0.49 -4.35
C ARG A 104 -3.40 0.79 -3.27
N ASP A 105 -4.24 -0.20 -2.99
CA ASP A 105 -5.08 -0.18 -1.81
C ASP A 105 -4.19 -0.35 -0.57
N ILE A 106 -4.55 0.31 0.52
CA ILE A 106 -3.75 0.33 1.75
C ILE A 106 -4.61 -0.10 2.91
N TRP A 107 -4.10 -1.03 3.72
CA TRP A 107 -4.61 -1.32 5.05
C TRP A 107 -3.76 -0.61 6.11
N GLU A 108 -4.42 0.11 7.02
CA GLU A 108 -3.80 0.69 8.21
C GLU A 108 -4.31 -0.05 9.47
N TYR A 109 -3.41 -0.70 10.18
CA TYR A 109 -3.70 -1.47 11.40
C TYR A 109 -3.18 -0.70 12.62
N GLN A 110 -4.09 -0.11 13.38
CA GLN A 110 -3.75 0.58 14.63
C GLN A 110 -3.41 -0.47 15.69
N LEU A 111 -2.20 -0.40 16.24
CA LEU A 111 -1.65 -1.41 17.14
C LEU A 111 -1.79 -1.03 18.62
N ASN A 112 -2.03 -1.98 19.49
CA ASN A 112 -2.31 -1.76 20.90
C ASN A 112 -1.04 -1.65 21.73
N PHE A 113 -0.12 -0.78 21.34
CA PHE A 113 1.08 -0.51 22.14
C PHE A 113 0.81 0.56 23.19
N ASN A 114 1.39 0.36 24.38
CA ASN A 114 1.39 1.34 25.45
C ASN A 114 2.58 2.31 25.31
N LYS A 115 2.57 3.39 26.09
CA LYS A 115 3.57 4.46 25.99
C LYS A 115 5.02 3.96 26.16
N GLN A 116 5.27 3.03 27.08
CA GLN A 116 6.61 2.52 27.35
C GLN A 116 7.14 1.69 26.16
N GLU A 117 6.27 0.90 25.54
CA GLU A 117 6.61 0.09 24.38
C GLU A 117 6.89 0.98 23.15
N ILE A 118 6.05 2.00 22.93
CA ILE A 118 6.26 3.01 21.87
C ILE A 118 7.60 3.72 22.08
N ASP A 119 7.93 4.09 23.32
CA ASP A 119 9.19 4.75 23.63
C ASP A 119 10.39 3.87 23.31
N ARG A 120 10.31 2.60 23.69
CA ARG A 120 11.37 1.63 23.40
C ARG A 120 11.58 1.45 21.89
N LEU A 121 10.50 1.37 21.12
CA LEU A 121 10.59 1.31 19.65
C LEU A 121 11.34 2.53 19.10
N LEU A 122 10.96 3.74 19.53
CA LEU A 122 11.54 5.00 19.06
C LEU A 122 12.99 5.18 19.52
N TRP A 123 13.35 4.69 20.71
CA TRP A 123 14.75 4.68 21.17
C TRP A 123 15.60 3.79 20.27
N HIS A 124 15.13 2.58 20.01
CA HIS A 124 15.86 1.66 19.16
C HIS A 124 15.96 2.17 17.72
N ALA A 125 14.85 2.66 17.14
CA ALA A 125 14.84 3.26 15.81
C ALA A 125 15.82 4.45 15.68
N TRP A 126 15.99 5.25 16.73
CA TRP A 126 16.99 6.32 16.78
C TRP A 126 18.43 5.77 16.77
N GLU A 127 18.69 4.70 17.54
CA GLU A 127 20.01 4.07 17.63
C GLU A 127 20.43 3.44 16.30
N VAL A 128 19.52 2.72 15.64
CA VAL A 128 19.81 2.00 14.38
C VAL A 128 19.63 2.83 13.13
N GLY A 129 19.05 4.02 13.22
CA GLY A 129 18.74 4.88 12.05
C GLY A 129 19.96 5.41 11.29
N GLN A 130 21.18 5.16 11.75
CA GLN A 130 22.44 5.52 11.07
C GLN A 130 23.32 4.29 10.80
N VAL A 131 22.77 3.09 10.98
CA VAL A 131 23.49 1.82 10.82
C VAL A 131 23.06 1.17 9.51
N ASP A 132 24.05 0.66 8.78
CA ASP A 132 23.84 -0.09 7.55
C ASP A 132 23.72 -1.57 7.90
N PHE A 133 22.67 -2.20 7.40
CA PHE A 133 22.44 -3.64 7.49
C PHE A 133 22.53 -4.24 6.09
N ALA A 134 22.79 -5.54 5.99
CA ALA A 134 22.62 -6.23 4.70
C ALA A 134 21.12 -6.34 4.39
N TYR A 135 20.70 -5.95 3.18
CA TYR A 135 19.32 -6.08 2.73
C TYR A 135 19.16 -7.31 1.85
N TYR A 136 18.46 -8.32 2.35
CA TYR A 136 18.08 -9.50 1.57
C TYR A 136 16.60 -9.39 1.16
N PHE A 137 16.26 -9.82 -0.05
CA PHE A 137 14.89 -9.70 -0.57
C PHE A 137 13.94 -10.70 0.09
N PHE A 138 14.43 -11.91 0.32
CA PHE A 138 13.64 -13.03 0.81
C PHE A 138 13.53 -13.06 2.34
N LEU A 139 14.63 -12.83 3.03
CA LEU A 139 14.72 -12.78 4.49
C LEU A 139 15.28 -11.41 4.90
N GLU A 140 15.13 -10.93 6.14
CA GLU A 140 15.69 -9.62 6.57
C GLU A 140 15.30 -8.39 5.71
N ASN A 141 14.18 -8.47 4.98
CA ASN A 141 13.66 -7.37 4.19
C ASN A 141 12.92 -6.34 5.07
N CYS A 142 12.27 -5.35 4.42
CA CYS A 142 11.47 -4.32 5.09
C CYS A 142 10.52 -4.86 6.15
N SER A 143 9.84 -5.97 5.88
CA SER A 143 8.82 -6.51 6.76
C SER A 143 9.41 -7.22 7.96
N TYR A 144 10.46 -8.02 7.74
CA TYR A 144 11.17 -8.71 8.81
C TYR A 144 11.77 -7.73 9.82
N ARG A 145 12.50 -6.71 9.33
CA ARG A 145 13.12 -5.70 10.20
C ARG A 145 12.10 -4.88 10.99
N LEU A 146 10.88 -4.70 10.46
CA LEU A 146 9.80 -4.06 11.19
C LEU A 146 9.16 -4.98 12.24
N LEU A 147 9.10 -6.30 12.03
CA LEU A 147 8.72 -7.25 13.08
C LEU A 147 9.72 -7.21 14.24
N GLU A 148 11.02 -7.21 13.96
CA GLU A 148 12.05 -7.08 14.99
C GLU A 148 11.86 -5.79 15.82
N LEU A 149 11.52 -4.66 15.18
CA LEU A 149 11.19 -3.43 15.91
C LEU A 149 9.99 -3.59 16.85
N LEU A 150 8.96 -4.34 16.43
CA LEU A 150 7.78 -4.61 17.26
C LEU A 150 8.10 -5.55 18.42
N ASP A 151 8.91 -6.58 18.19
CA ASP A 151 9.37 -7.51 19.22
C ASP A 151 10.25 -6.80 20.26
N ILE A 152 11.09 -5.85 19.82
CA ILE A 152 11.87 -5.00 20.73
C ILE A 152 10.94 -4.10 21.54
N ALA A 153 9.92 -3.51 20.91
CA ALA A 153 8.95 -2.65 21.58
C ALA A 153 8.18 -3.40 22.68
N ARG A 154 7.70 -4.61 22.38
CA ARG A 154 7.03 -5.52 23.31
C ARG A 154 7.77 -6.87 23.36
N PRO A 155 8.68 -7.03 24.33
CA PRO A 155 9.35 -8.31 24.54
C PRO A 155 8.34 -9.42 24.81
N GLY A 156 8.55 -10.58 24.18
CA GLY A 156 7.68 -11.75 24.30
C GLY A 156 6.75 -11.97 23.10
N MET A 157 6.70 -11.05 22.13
CA MET A 157 5.94 -11.24 20.89
C MET A 157 6.58 -12.30 19.97
N HIS A 158 7.91 -12.33 19.88
CA HIS A 158 8.68 -13.30 19.07
C HIS A 158 8.20 -13.44 17.61
N THR A 159 7.63 -12.38 17.02
CA THR A 159 7.01 -12.43 15.70
C THR A 159 8.02 -12.62 14.57
N ALA A 160 9.22 -12.06 14.70
CA ALA A 160 10.27 -12.23 13.70
C ALA A 160 10.84 -13.67 13.67
N GLU A 161 10.77 -14.39 14.80
CA GLU A 161 11.28 -15.77 14.94
C GLU A 161 10.43 -16.79 14.18
N GLU A 162 9.21 -16.44 13.77
CA GLU A 162 8.34 -17.29 12.92
C GLU A 162 8.84 -17.38 11.46
N PHE A 163 9.88 -16.62 11.09
CA PHE A 163 10.37 -16.52 9.71
C PHE A 163 11.85 -16.95 9.60
N ASP A 164 12.09 -18.22 9.28
CA ASP A 164 13.44 -18.78 9.11
C ASP A 164 14.01 -18.64 7.69
N TRP A 165 13.14 -18.66 6.67
CA TRP A 165 13.56 -18.81 5.27
C TRP A 165 13.12 -17.66 4.38
N PHE A 166 11.87 -17.21 4.55
CA PHE A 166 11.26 -16.16 3.75
C PHE A 166 10.32 -15.33 4.64
N ALA A 167 10.41 -14.01 4.58
CA ALA A 167 9.55 -13.08 5.29
C ALA A 167 8.71 -12.29 4.28
N ILE A 168 7.60 -12.88 3.83
CA ILE A 168 6.72 -12.23 2.86
C ILE A 168 5.89 -11.16 3.59
N PRO A 169 5.82 -9.91 3.10
CA PRO A 169 5.14 -8.83 3.80
C PRO A 169 3.69 -9.15 4.21
N GLY A 170 2.90 -9.79 3.35
CA GLY A 170 1.55 -10.23 3.71
C GLY A 170 1.51 -11.18 4.91
N ASP A 171 2.42 -12.16 4.96
CA ASP A 171 2.50 -13.14 6.04
C ASP A 171 3.00 -12.49 7.34
N THR A 172 3.95 -11.55 7.26
CA THR A 172 4.40 -10.81 8.46
C THR A 172 3.29 -9.95 9.07
N VAL A 173 2.40 -9.37 8.25
CA VAL A 173 1.22 -8.66 8.76
C VAL A 173 0.28 -9.65 9.44
N HIS A 174 0.05 -10.81 8.84
CA HIS A 174 -0.76 -11.87 9.43
C HIS A 174 -0.23 -12.26 10.81
N VAL A 175 1.05 -12.63 10.92
CA VAL A 175 1.71 -13.01 12.18
C VAL A 175 1.65 -11.88 13.21
N ALA A 176 1.99 -10.65 12.82
CA ALA A 176 1.95 -9.51 13.74
C ALA A 176 0.54 -9.24 14.30
N LEU A 177 -0.51 -9.54 13.54
CA LEU A 177 -1.90 -9.30 13.94
C LEU A 177 -2.55 -10.49 14.66
N GLN A 178 -1.93 -11.68 14.63
CA GLN A 178 -2.34 -12.82 15.44
C GLN A 178 -2.02 -12.62 16.93
N GLU A 179 -1.05 -11.75 17.26
CA GLU A 179 -0.71 -11.44 18.65
C GLU A 179 -1.94 -10.94 19.44
N LYS A 180 -2.23 -11.59 20.55
CA LYS A 180 -3.52 -11.41 21.22
C LYS A 180 -3.71 -9.97 21.69
N GLY A 181 -4.78 -9.34 21.19
CA GLY A 181 -5.14 -7.97 21.58
C GLY A 181 -4.21 -6.89 21.02
N ILE A 182 -3.37 -7.23 20.03
CA ILE A 182 -2.51 -6.28 19.32
C ILE A 182 -3.32 -5.34 18.42
N LEU A 183 -4.40 -5.79 17.79
CA LEU A 183 -5.15 -4.95 16.86
C LEU A 183 -6.21 -4.13 17.61
N LYS A 184 -6.09 -2.80 17.56
CA LYS A 184 -7.14 -1.88 18.01
C LYS A 184 -8.20 -1.67 16.93
N ARG A 185 -7.76 -1.40 15.71
CA ARG A 185 -8.63 -1.03 14.58
C ARG A 185 -7.93 -1.25 13.25
N ALA A 186 -8.66 -1.74 12.25
CA ALA A 186 -8.23 -1.75 10.86
C ALA A 186 -8.94 -0.64 10.06
N ILE A 187 -8.22 0.00 9.14
CA ILE A 187 -8.72 1.07 8.28
C ILE A 187 -8.32 0.76 6.84
N TYR A 188 -9.30 0.67 5.96
CA TYR A 188 -9.07 0.47 4.53
C TYR A 188 -9.02 1.81 3.80
N ARG A 189 -8.00 2.01 2.96
CA ARG A 189 -7.86 3.17 2.08
C ARG A 189 -7.82 2.67 0.63
N PRO A 190 -8.90 2.83 -0.14
CA PRO A 190 -8.90 2.45 -1.54
C PRO A 190 -7.95 3.35 -2.36
N SER A 191 -7.32 2.75 -3.35
CA SER A 191 -6.52 3.43 -4.38
C SER A 191 -7.38 4.26 -5.32
N HIS A 192 -6.73 5.13 -6.11
CA HIS A 192 -7.38 5.82 -7.22
C HIS A 192 -7.98 4.83 -8.22
N ARG A 193 -7.24 3.75 -8.59
CA ARG A 193 -7.75 2.67 -9.46
C ARG A 193 -9.03 2.04 -8.91
N THR A 194 -9.06 1.69 -7.62
CA THR A 194 -10.23 1.06 -6.99
C THR A 194 -11.43 2.01 -6.96
N ARG A 195 -11.21 3.29 -6.65
CA ARG A 195 -12.26 4.32 -6.71
C ARG A 195 -12.81 4.48 -8.12
N ILE A 196 -11.95 4.69 -9.12
CA ILE A 196 -12.35 4.83 -10.54
C ILE A 196 -13.13 3.60 -10.99
N LYS A 197 -12.62 2.39 -10.74
CA LYS A 197 -13.32 1.13 -11.06
C LYS A 197 -14.70 1.05 -10.40
N HIS A 198 -14.80 1.43 -9.13
CA HIS A 198 -16.05 1.38 -8.39
C HIS A 198 -17.08 2.37 -8.95
N VAL A 199 -16.65 3.61 -9.22
CA VAL A 199 -17.50 4.66 -9.78
C VAL A 199 -17.98 4.29 -11.18
N LEU A 200 -17.10 3.79 -12.05
CA LEU A 200 -17.47 3.35 -13.40
C LEU A 200 -18.51 2.23 -13.43
N LYS A 201 -18.60 1.38 -12.38
CA LYS A 201 -19.66 0.36 -12.27
C LYS A 201 -21.05 0.98 -12.10
N GLN A 202 -21.13 2.19 -11.56
CA GLN A 202 -22.38 2.96 -11.36
C GLN A 202 -22.75 3.80 -12.59
N PHE A 203 -21.94 3.75 -13.65
CA PHE A 203 -22.17 4.54 -14.86
C PHE A 203 -22.92 3.70 -15.90
N SER A 204 -23.81 4.37 -16.62
CA SER A 204 -24.35 3.89 -17.90
C SER A 204 -23.25 3.75 -18.95
N GLU A 205 -23.52 3.01 -20.03
CA GLU A 205 -22.56 2.88 -21.15
C GLU A 205 -22.21 4.25 -21.75
N GLN A 206 -23.19 5.13 -21.88
CA GLN A 206 -22.99 6.50 -22.39
C GLN A 206 -22.04 7.30 -21.48
N GLU A 207 -22.24 7.27 -20.17
CA GLU A 207 -21.38 8.01 -19.23
C GLU A 207 -19.95 7.45 -19.20
N ARG A 208 -19.79 6.11 -19.32
CA ARG A 208 -18.45 5.51 -19.44
C ARG A 208 -17.75 5.97 -20.70
N TRP A 209 -18.47 6.02 -21.82
CA TRP A 209 -17.93 6.55 -23.08
C TRP A 209 -17.54 8.02 -22.94
N LEU A 210 -18.39 8.86 -22.35
CA LEU A 210 -18.10 10.28 -22.09
C LEU A 210 -16.82 10.46 -21.25
N VAL A 211 -16.62 9.67 -20.20
CA VAL A 211 -15.40 9.69 -19.38
C VAL A 211 -14.16 9.42 -20.23
N LEU A 212 -14.19 8.39 -21.07
CA LEU A 212 -13.04 8.02 -21.89
C LEU A 212 -12.71 9.11 -22.91
N GLU A 213 -13.71 9.63 -23.62
CA GLU A 213 -13.51 10.69 -24.62
C GLU A 213 -13.05 12.01 -24.01
N LEU A 214 -13.58 12.37 -22.83
CA LEU A 214 -13.12 13.52 -22.05
C LEU A 214 -11.68 13.35 -21.59
N ALA A 215 -11.32 12.15 -21.09
CA ALA A 215 -9.98 11.87 -20.60
C ALA A 215 -8.94 11.79 -21.73
N ASP A 216 -9.34 11.34 -22.93
CA ASP A 216 -8.53 11.48 -24.13
C ASP A 216 -8.51 12.93 -24.63
N GLY A 217 -9.46 13.78 -24.25
CA GLY A 217 -9.59 15.14 -24.78
C GLY A 217 -10.09 15.17 -26.23
N SER A 218 -10.72 14.08 -26.69
CA SER A 218 -11.47 14.01 -27.94
C SER A 218 -12.78 14.78 -27.83
N LEU A 219 -13.34 14.87 -26.62
CA LEU A 219 -14.55 15.60 -26.29
C LEU A 219 -14.24 16.76 -25.36
N LEU A 220 -14.92 17.89 -25.54
CA LEU A 220 -14.84 19.03 -24.62
C LEU A 220 -15.92 18.93 -23.53
N PRO A 221 -15.67 19.49 -22.33
CA PRO A 221 -16.62 19.41 -21.22
C PRO A 221 -17.99 20.06 -21.49
N ASP A 222 -18.07 21.03 -22.39
CA ASP A 222 -19.26 21.83 -22.72
C ASP A 222 -20.13 21.23 -23.84
N THR A 223 -19.92 19.97 -24.20
CA THR A 223 -20.68 19.33 -25.28
C THR A 223 -22.11 19.00 -24.88
N PRO A 224 -23.09 19.04 -25.82
CA PRO A 224 -24.51 18.81 -25.50
C PRO A 224 -24.78 17.51 -24.75
N ALA A 225 -24.10 16.42 -25.13
CA ALA A 225 -24.26 15.12 -24.48
C ALA A 225 -23.89 15.12 -22.98
N LEU A 226 -23.06 16.06 -22.53
CA LEU A 226 -22.76 16.28 -21.11
C LEU A 226 -23.73 17.27 -20.48
N LEU A 227 -24.09 18.33 -21.21
CA LEU A 227 -25.00 19.36 -20.71
C LEU A 227 -26.42 18.82 -20.44
N ASP A 228 -26.84 17.79 -21.18
CA ASP A 228 -28.12 17.11 -21.00
C ASP A 228 -28.18 16.23 -19.74
N LEU A 229 -27.03 15.92 -19.12
CA LEU A 229 -26.99 15.18 -17.86
C LEU A 229 -27.40 16.07 -16.68
N PRO A 230 -28.05 15.51 -15.65
CA PRO A 230 -28.23 16.20 -14.37
C PRO A 230 -26.90 16.71 -13.81
N GLU A 231 -26.90 17.87 -13.14
CA GLU A 231 -25.66 18.51 -12.69
C GLU A 231 -24.83 17.60 -11.75
N SER A 232 -25.49 16.79 -10.91
CA SER A 232 -24.83 15.80 -10.04
C SER A 232 -24.08 14.74 -10.84
N ARG A 233 -24.70 14.20 -11.91
CA ARG A 233 -24.10 13.21 -12.81
C ARG A 233 -22.99 13.82 -13.65
N ARG A 234 -23.19 15.04 -14.14
CA ARG A 234 -22.16 15.80 -14.87
C ARG A 234 -20.93 16.05 -14.01
N ALA A 235 -21.11 16.45 -12.74
CA ALA A 235 -20.03 16.59 -11.77
C ALA A 235 -19.28 15.26 -11.56
N THR A 236 -20.01 14.15 -11.39
CA THR A 236 -19.45 12.81 -11.28
C THR A 236 -18.64 12.39 -12.52
N VAL A 237 -19.12 12.69 -13.73
CA VAL A 237 -18.40 12.39 -14.98
C VAL A 237 -17.11 13.20 -15.09
N TYR A 238 -17.13 14.52 -14.81
CA TYR A 238 -15.93 15.35 -14.86
C TYR A 238 -14.87 14.92 -13.84
N GLU A 239 -15.29 14.62 -12.62
CA GLU A 239 -14.38 14.17 -11.56
C GLU A 239 -13.77 12.81 -11.88
N THR A 240 -14.56 11.86 -12.40
CA THR A 240 -14.07 10.55 -12.83
C THR A 240 -13.13 10.65 -14.03
N ALA A 241 -13.43 11.52 -15.01
CA ALA A 241 -12.55 11.77 -16.14
C ALA A 241 -11.22 12.38 -15.69
N TYR A 242 -11.26 13.33 -14.76
CA TYR A 242 -10.05 13.91 -14.18
C TYR A 242 -9.21 12.85 -13.45
N ASP A 243 -9.82 12.05 -12.58
CA ASP A 243 -9.16 10.96 -11.87
C ASP A 243 -8.54 9.95 -12.84
N TYR A 244 -9.23 9.64 -13.96
CA TYR A 244 -8.73 8.74 -14.98
C TYR A 244 -7.55 9.33 -15.78
N VAL A 245 -7.55 10.64 -16.06
CA VAL A 245 -6.40 11.34 -16.65
C VAL A 245 -5.18 11.25 -15.72
N GLN A 246 -5.36 11.51 -14.43
CA GLN A 246 -4.27 11.40 -13.43
C GLN A 246 -3.76 9.96 -13.32
N TYR A 247 -4.66 8.98 -13.30
CA TYR A 247 -4.32 7.55 -13.30
C TYR A 247 -3.43 7.17 -14.51
N ARG A 248 -3.78 7.64 -15.72
CA ARG A 248 -2.98 7.38 -16.93
C ARG A 248 -1.63 8.10 -16.90
N HIS A 249 -1.59 9.34 -16.40
CA HIS A 249 -0.34 10.08 -16.23
C HIS A 249 0.64 9.31 -15.34
N ASN A 250 0.17 8.82 -14.19
CA ASN A 250 0.98 8.10 -13.21
C ASN A 250 1.51 6.76 -13.74
N ARG A 251 0.91 6.19 -14.79
CA ARG A 251 1.42 4.99 -15.49
C ARG A 251 2.36 5.31 -16.66
N GLY A 252 2.81 6.55 -16.81
CA GLY A 252 3.82 6.94 -17.80
C GLY A 252 3.26 7.41 -19.14
N ALA A 253 2.03 7.97 -19.17
CA ALA A 253 1.52 8.60 -20.39
C ALA A 253 2.45 9.78 -20.81
N PRO A 254 2.92 9.81 -22.08
CA PRO A 254 4.05 10.65 -22.48
C PRO A 254 3.73 12.15 -22.68
N ASP A 255 2.47 12.51 -22.91
CA ASP A 255 2.07 13.88 -23.30
C ASP A 255 1.62 14.72 -22.09
N ARG A 256 2.61 15.30 -21.39
CA ARG A 256 2.38 16.14 -20.21
C ARG A 256 1.53 17.38 -20.51
N ASP A 257 1.70 17.98 -21.69
CA ASP A 257 1.00 19.21 -22.04
C ASP A 257 -0.48 18.93 -22.32
N ARG A 258 -0.80 17.82 -23.01
CA ARG A 258 -2.19 17.38 -23.17
C ARG A 258 -2.82 17.06 -21.82
N ILE A 259 -2.12 16.34 -20.96
CA ILE A 259 -2.62 16.02 -19.60
C ILE A 259 -2.93 17.29 -18.82
N ALA A 260 -2.04 18.28 -18.84
CA ALA A 260 -2.26 19.56 -18.16
C ALA A 260 -3.47 20.32 -18.73
N ARG A 261 -3.60 20.38 -20.07
CA ARG A 261 -4.75 21.03 -20.73
C ARG A 261 -6.07 20.35 -20.41
N THR A 262 -6.14 19.03 -20.58
CA THR A 262 -7.36 18.25 -20.28
C THR A 262 -7.73 18.34 -18.81
N SER A 263 -6.74 18.23 -17.91
CA SER A 263 -6.96 18.40 -16.46
C SER A 263 -7.54 19.77 -16.13
N TYR A 264 -6.97 20.83 -16.70
CA TYR A 264 -7.46 22.19 -16.49
C TYR A 264 -8.90 22.38 -16.98
N GLN A 265 -9.22 21.88 -18.17
CA GLN A 265 -10.58 21.96 -18.72
C GLN A 265 -11.60 21.22 -17.85
N LEU A 266 -11.27 20.01 -17.39
CA LEU A 266 -12.13 19.22 -16.51
C LEU A 266 -12.33 19.88 -15.14
N LEU A 267 -11.25 20.37 -14.52
CA LEU A 267 -11.33 21.07 -13.23
C LEU A 267 -12.12 22.37 -13.33
N ARG A 268 -11.97 23.12 -14.43
CA ARG A 268 -12.76 24.32 -14.69
C ARG A 268 -14.25 23.97 -14.79
N ALA A 269 -14.61 23.03 -15.67
CA ALA A 269 -16.00 22.62 -15.84
C ALA A 269 -16.60 22.05 -14.54
N ARG A 270 -15.82 21.30 -13.77
CA ARG A 270 -16.20 20.82 -12.43
C ARG A 270 -16.42 21.98 -11.46
N SER A 271 -15.59 23.02 -11.48
CA SER A 271 -15.70 24.16 -10.56
C SER A 271 -16.92 25.04 -10.80
N GLU A 272 -17.50 24.99 -12.00
CA GLU A 272 -18.72 25.71 -12.36
C GLU A 272 -20.00 25.02 -11.83
N LEU A 273 -19.88 23.81 -11.26
CA LEU A 273 -21.00 23.06 -10.70
C LEU A 273 -20.98 23.09 -9.16
N ASP A 274 -22.07 23.59 -8.56
CA ASP A 274 -22.23 23.64 -7.10
C ASP A 274 -22.56 22.27 -6.48
N GLN A 275 -23.15 21.37 -7.28
CA GLN A 275 -23.56 20.06 -6.82
C GLN A 275 -22.35 19.17 -6.53
N LYS A 276 -22.49 18.38 -5.47
CA LYS A 276 -21.53 17.32 -5.17
C LYS A 276 -21.71 16.18 -6.16
N PRO A 277 -20.63 15.44 -6.45
CA PRO A 277 -20.75 14.25 -7.26
C PRO A 277 -21.66 13.24 -6.56
N GLU A 278 -22.52 12.61 -7.33
CA GLU A 278 -23.33 11.48 -6.93
C GLU A 278 -22.55 10.20 -7.18
N MET A 279 -21.84 9.74 -6.14
CA MET A 279 -21.02 8.53 -6.16
C MET A 279 -21.13 7.83 -4.81
N GLU A 280 -21.50 6.55 -4.83
CA GLU A 280 -21.44 5.73 -3.62
C GLU A 280 -19.97 5.52 -3.19
N PRO A 281 -19.67 5.50 -1.88
CA PRO A 281 -18.33 5.24 -1.39
C PRO A 281 -17.91 3.80 -1.71
N VAL A 282 -16.62 3.60 -1.95
CA VAL A 282 -16.06 2.25 -2.15
C VAL A 282 -16.35 1.39 -0.92
N PRO A 283 -16.97 0.21 -1.07
CA PRO A 283 -17.21 -0.70 0.04
C PRO A 283 -15.89 -1.19 0.62
N ILE A 284 -15.82 -1.30 1.95
CA ILE A 284 -14.68 -1.90 2.63
C ILE A 284 -14.76 -3.41 2.42
N PRO A 285 -13.69 -4.09 1.97
CA PRO A 285 -13.68 -5.54 1.85
C PRO A 285 -14.03 -6.23 3.18
N GLU A 286 -14.92 -7.22 3.14
CA GLU A 286 -15.35 -7.97 4.34
C GLU A 286 -14.19 -8.75 4.96
N ILE A 287 -13.36 -9.36 4.09
CA ILE A 287 -12.16 -10.08 4.48
C ILE A 287 -10.96 -9.17 4.23
N ARG A 288 -10.21 -8.90 5.30
CA ARG A 288 -8.95 -8.16 5.22
C ARG A 288 -7.83 -9.05 4.71
N LEU A 289 -6.74 -8.43 4.26
CA LEU A 289 -5.59 -9.18 3.78
C LEU A 289 -4.96 -10.08 4.83
N ASP A 290 -4.92 -9.63 6.10
CA ASP A 290 -4.46 -10.46 7.22
C ASP A 290 -5.40 -11.61 7.57
N GLN A 291 -6.58 -11.69 6.96
CA GLN A 291 -7.55 -12.77 7.16
C GLN A 291 -7.66 -13.68 5.92
N GLY A 292 -6.93 -13.37 4.86
CA GLY A 292 -6.81 -14.21 3.68
C GLY A 292 -6.02 -15.49 3.97
N HIS A 293 -5.92 -16.35 2.97
CA HIS A 293 -5.10 -17.55 3.07
C HIS A 293 -3.60 -17.22 3.17
N GLY A 294 -2.76 -18.13 3.64
CA GLY A 294 -1.30 -17.92 3.66
C GLY A 294 -0.67 -17.94 2.26
N SER A 295 0.50 -17.34 2.10
CA SER A 295 1.17 -17.30 0.79
C SER A 295 1.71 -18.66 0.32
N SER A 296 2.15 -19.51 1.25
CA SER A 296 2.74 -20.82 0.94
C SER A 296 1.71 -21.95 0.92
N ARG A 297 1.88 -22.93 0.01
CA ARG A 297 1.02 -24.12 -0.09
C ARG A 297 1.83 -25.37 -0.42
N ILE A 298 1.56 -26.46 0.28
CA ILE A 298 1.98 -27.81 -0.10
C ILE A 298 0.71 -28.62 -0.36
N ALA A 299 0.64 -29.30 -1.51
CA ALA A 299 -0.51 -30.12 -1.87
C ALA A 299 -0.05 -31.48 -2.38
N LEU A 300 -0.77 -32.53 -1.98
CA LEU A 300 -0.63 -33.88 -2.49
C LEU A 300 -1.89 -34.21 -3.29
N GLY A 301 -1.72 -34.63 -4.54
CA GLY A 301 -2.79 -34.97 -5.46
C GLY A 301 -2.63 -36.36 -6.03
N TYR A 302 -3.73 -36.93 -6.49
CA TYR A 302 -3.75 -38.15 -7.28
C TYR A 302 -4.65 -37.92 -8.49
N VAL A 303 -4.13 -38.24 -9.67
CA VAL A 303 -4.82 -38.13 -10.95
C VAL A 303 -4.83 -39.52 -11.57
N ASN A 304 -6.03 -40.02 -11.84
CA ASN A 304 -6.26 -41.22 -12.62
C ASN A 304 -6.94 -40.80 -13.94
N ASP A 305 -6.33 -41.18 -15.06
CA ASP A 305 -6.93 -41.11 -16.40
C ASP A 305 -6.86 -42.52 -17.02
N ASP A 306 -7.61 -42.77 -18.10
CA ASP A 306 -7.79 -44.09 -18.74
C ASP A 306 -6.47 -44.81 -19.09
N HIS A 307 -5.34 -44.11 -19.04
CA HIS A 307 -4.02 -44.61 -19.39
C HIS A 307 -2.95 -44.46 -18.29
N ARG A 308 -3.18 -43.73 -17.20
CA ARG A 308 -2.12 -43.45 -16.19
C ARG A 308 -2.67 -43.16 -14.79
N ASP A 309 -1.93 -43.66 -13.81
CA ASP A 309 -1.98 -43.24 -12.41
C ASP A 309 -0.83 -42.26 -12.13
N ILE A 310 -1.16 -41.08 -11.61
CA ILE A 310 -0.19 -40.04 -11.27
C ILE A 310 -0.42 -39.62 -9.83
N VAL A 311 0.62 -39.72 -9.01
CA VAL A 311 0.68 -39.07 -7.70
C VAL A 311 1.49 -37.79 -7.87
N GLU A 312 0.93 -36.68 -7.42
CA GLU A 312 1.54 -35.36 -7.61
C GLU A 312 1.80 -34.69 -6.27
N LEU A 313 3.01 -34.20 -6.07
CA LEU A 313 3.37 -33.32 -4.97
C LEU A 313 3.61 -31.92 -5.53
N ARG A 314 2.78 -30.96 -5.17
CA ARG A 314 2.92 -29.55 -5.55
C ARG A 314 3.40 -28.75 -4.35
N MET A 315 4.42 -27.92 -4.55
CA MET A 315 4.89 -26.96 -3.57
C MET A 315 4.87 -25.57 -4.19
N ARG A 316 4.34 -24.60 -3.44
CA ARG A 316 4.37 -23.19 -3.77
C ARG A 316 4.86 -22.43 -2.54
N PRO A 317 6.12 -21.96 -2.53
CA PRO A 317 6.69 -21.32 -1.34
C PRO A 317 6.19 -19.89 -1.11
N ALA A 318 5.66 -19.23 -2.13
CA ALA A 318 5.21 -17.84 -2.08
C ALA A 318 4.11 -17.57 -3.11
N TYR A 319 3.41 -16.46 -2.92
CA TYR A 319 2.38 -15.93 -3.83
C TYR A 319 1.12 -16.79 -3.91
N HIS A 320 0.06 -16.25 -4.52
CA HIS A 320 -1.22 -16.93 -4.67
C HIS A 320 -1.59 -17.08 -6.14
N ASP A 321 -2.41 -18.06 -6.49
CA ASP A 321 -2.83 -18.33 -7.86
C ASP A 321 -4.35 -18.19 -8.02
N LEU A 322 -4.83 -18.29 -9.27
CA LEU A 322 -6.25 -18.17 -9.59
C LEU A 322 -7.12 -19.28 -8.97
N LEU A 323 -6.53 -20.35 -8.44
CA LEU A 323 -7.23 -21.45 -7.78
C LEU A 323 -7.35 -21.24 -6.27
N ASP A 324 -6.64 -20.28 -5.69
CA ASP A 324 -6.81 -19.93 -4.28
C ASP A 324 -8.05 -19.06 -4.04
N PRO A 325 -8.60 -19.09 -2.81
CA PRO A 325 -9.62 -18.13 -2.39
C PRO A 325 -9.15 -16.69 -2.64
N ARG A 326 -10.00 -15.87 -3.25
CA ARG A 326 -9.63 -14.49 -3.61
C ARG A 326 -9.78 -13.52 -2.45
N GLU A 327 -10.50 -13.92 -1.42
CA GLU A 327 -10.84 -13.11 -0.26
C GLU A 327 -9.57 -12.62 0.47
N GLY A 328 -9.54 -11.33 0.79
CA GLY A 328 -8.38 -10.67 1.40
C GLY A 328 -7.37 -10.10 0.39
N TYR A 329 -7.43 -10.49 -0.88
CA TYR A 329 -6.47 -10.04 -1.90
C TYR A 329 -7.08 -9.14 -2.96
N THR A 330 -6.27 -8.23 -3.50
CA THR A 330 -6.69 -7.34 -4.59
C THR A 330 -6.83 -8.13 -5.90
N GLU A 331 -7.84 -7.80 -6.70
CA GLU A 331 -8.04 -8.41 -8.01
C GLU A 331 -6.87 -8.08 -8.97
N GLY A 332 -6.26 -9.13 -9.55
CA GLY A 332 -5.05 -9.04 -10.38
C GLY A 332 -3.79 -8.93 -9.55
N ALA A 333 -3.73 -9.64 -8.42
CA ALA A 333 -2.52 -9.86 -7.63
C ALA A 333 -2.12 -11.36 -7.63
N GLN A 334 -2.67 -12.14 -8.57
CA GLN A 334 -2.50 -13.60 -8.75
C GLN A 334 -1.44 -13.97 -9.78
#